data_AF-A0A940CF38-F1
#
_entry.id   AF-A0A940CF38-F1
#
_cell.length_a   1.000
_cell.length_b   1.000
_cell.length_c   1.000
_cell.angle_alpha   90.00
_cell.angle_beta   90.00
_cell.angle_gamma   90.00
#
_symmetry.space_group_name_H-M   'P 1'
#
loop_
_entity.id
_entity.type
_entity.pdbx_description
1 polymer ?
#
loop_
_entity_poly.entity_id
_entity_poly.type
_entity_poly.pdbx_seq_one_letter_code
_entity_poly.pdbx_strand_id
1 'polypeptide(L)'
;RVLRQIIFQVGKLVCVHKVKVLDDNALVTRELTLIKVRCGQKERSEILDIAGVFRARVVDLTPEALTVELTGDGGKTDALLDLLRPYGVLEMARTGMVALDRGTASISDTPYEFNADNSSGKGGY
;
A
#
# COMPACT_ATOMS: atom_id res chain seq x y z
N ARG A 1 -14.35 2.73 -18.53
CA ARG A 1 -15.74 2.27 -18.25
C ARG A 1 -15.82 1.49 -16.93
N VAL A 2 -14.96 0.49 -16.72
CA VAL A 2 -14.95 -0.36 -15.50
C VAL A 2 -14.66 0.44 -14.22
N LEU A 3 -13.63 1.31 -14.21
CA LEU A 3 -13.28 2.13 -13.03
C LEU A 3 -14.46 2.96 -12.51
N ARG A 4 -15.19 3.63 -13.41
CA ARG A 4 -16.40 4.40 -13.05
C ARG A 4 -17.46 3.51 -12.39
N GLN A 5 -17.64 2.28 -12.87
CA GLN A 5 -18.59 1.35 -12.27
C GLN A 5 -18.12 0.89 -10.89
N ILE A 6 -16.82 0.61 -10.71
CA ILE A 6 -16.26 0.26 -9.39
C ILE A 6 -16.54 1.38 -8.38
N ILE A 7 -16.23 2.63 -8.74
CA ILE A 7 -16.48 3.80 -7.90
C ILE A 7 -17.96 3.88 -7.51
N PHE A 8 -18.86 3.70 -8.47
CA PHE A 8 -20.30 3.78 -8.23
C PHE A 8 -20.82 2.63 -7.35
N GLN A 9 -20.33 1.40 -7.53
CA GLN A 9 -20.75 0.28 -6.68
C GLN A 9 -20.20 0.39 -5.27
N VAL A 10 -18.94 0.83 -5.10
CA VAL A 10 -18.35 1.07 -3.77
C VAL A 10 -19.08 2.20 -3.05
N GLY A 11 -19.45 3.27 -3.76
CA GLY A 11 -20.20 4.39 -3.19
C GLY A 11 -21.59 4.03 -2.66
N LYS A 12 -22.19 2.90 -3.08
CA LYS A 12 -23.50 2.43 -2.59
C LYS A 12 -23.44 1.68 -1.26
N LEU A 13 -22.24 1.34 -0.77
CA LEU A 13 -22.09 0.61 0.48
C LEU A 13 -22.42 1.52 1.67
N VAL A 14 -23.20 1.01 2.63
CA VAL A 14 -23.67 1.77 3.81
C VAL A 14 -22.50 2.36 4.61
N CYS A 15 -21.36 1.67 4.67
CA CYS A 15 -20.17 2.09 5.40
C CYS A 15 -19.21 2.99 4.60
N VAL A 16 -19.57 3.38 3.37
CA VAL A 16 -18.73 4.24 2.53
C VAL A 16 -19.27 5.66 2.56
N HIS A 17 -18.53 6.56 3.21
CA HIS A 17 -18.89 7.97 3.25
C HIS A 17 -18.52 8.72 1.97
N LYS A 18 -17.37 8.38 1.36
CA LYS A 18 -16.86 9.08 0.18
C LYS A 18 -15.87 8.23 -0.60
N VAL A 19 -15.89 8.39 -1.93
CA VAL A 19 -14.94 7.76 -2.84
C VAL A 19 -14.28 8.86 -3.67
N LYS A 20 -12.95 8.86 -3.71
CA LYS A 20 -12.16 9.79 -4.50
C LYS A 20 -11.15 9.00 -5.32
N VAL A 21 -11.01 9.36 -6.59
CA VAL A 21 -9.89 8.91 -7.43
C VAL A 21 -8.75 9.89 -7.23
N LEU A 22 -7.58 9.40 -6.87
CA LEU A 22 -6.37 10.21 -6.72
C LEU A 22 -5.66 10.37 -8.06
N ASP A 23 -5.03 11.52 -8.28
CA ASP A 23 -4.15 11.76 -9.43
C ASP A 23 -2.73 11.30 -9.07
N ASP A 24 -2.19 10.38 -9.88
CA ASP A 24 -0.86 9.80 -9.71
C ASP A 24 0.26 10.86 -9.68
N ASN A 25 0.06 12.01 -10.34
CA ASN A 25 1.04 13.10 -10.35
C ASN A 25 0.98 13.96 -9.08
N ALA A 26 -0.11 13.87 -8.32
CA ALA A 26 -0.40 14.75 -7.18
C ALA A 26 -0.67 13.99 -5.88
N LEU A 27 -0.09 12.79 -5.72
CA LEU A 27 -0.26 11.97 -4.52
C LEU A 27 1.05 11.54 -3.87
N VAL A 28 1.02 11.26 -2.58
CA VAL A 28 2.09 10.58 -1.83
C VAL A 28 1.64 9.16 -1.59
N THR A 29 2.45 8.19 -2.00
CA THR A 29 2.25 6.77 -1.68
C THR A 29 3.24 6.29 -0.65
N ARG A 30 2.78 5.36 0.19
CA ARG A 30 3.62 4.52 1.03
C ARG A 30 3.07 3.12 1.06
N GLU A 31 3.95 2.19 1.33
CA GLU A 31 3.65 0.81 1.64
C GLU A 31 4.60 0.40 2.76
N LEU A 32 4.07 -0.31 3.76
CA LEU A 32 4.88 -0.95 4.79
C LEU A 32 4.92 -2.44 4.50
N THR A 33 6.12 -3.01 4.53
CA THR A 33 6.36 -4.43 4.32
C THR A 33 7.26 -5.01 5.38
N LEU A 34 6.88 -6.18 5.90
CA LEU A 34 7.71 -7.03 6.73
C LEU A 34 8.14 -8.25 5.90
N ILE A 35 9.44 -8.54 5.89
CA ILE A 35 10.01 -9.71 5.21
C ILE A 35 10.83 -10.49 6.23
N LYS A 36 10.41 -11.73 6.50
CA LYS A 36 11.20 -12.66 7.30
C LYS A 36 11.98 -13.58 6.37
N VAL A 37 13.28 -13.65 6.57
CA VAL A 37 14.21 -14.42 5.76
C VAL A 37 15.00 -15.37 6.64
N ARG A 38 15.29 -16.58 6.13
CA ARG A 38 16.23 -17.49 6.75
C ARG A 38 17.61 -16.83 6.74
N CYS A 39 18.31 -16.91 7.86
CA CYS A 39 19.58 -16.23 8.04
C CYS A 39 20.45 -17.02 9.00
N GLY A 40 21.43 -17.74 8.47
CA GLY A 40 22.50 -18.35 9.27
C GLY A 40 23.56 -17.33 9.67
N GLN A 41 24.59 -17.79 10.39
CA GLN A 41 25.73 -16.95 10.78
C GLN A 41 26.52 -16.40 9.58
N LYS A 42 26.60 -17.16 8.49
CA LYS A 42 27.41 -16.80 7.31
C LYS A 42 26.76 -15.71 6.46
N GLU A 43 25.44 -15.79 6.23
CA GLU A 43 24.73 -14.83 5.38
C GLU A 43 24.33 -13.56 6.13
N ARG A 44 24.42 -13.55 7.47
CA ARG A 44 23.88 -12.46 8.29
C ARG A 44 24.42 -11.08 7.93
N SER A 45 25.74 -10.96 7.75
CA SER A 45 26.33 -9.67 7.42
C SER A 45 25.81 -9.14 6.08
N GLU A 46 25.71 -10.03 5.08
CA GLU A 46 25.26 -9.66 3.74
C GLU A 46 23.79 -9.22 3.73
N ILE A 47 22.91 -9.94 4.46
CA ILE A 47 21.50 -9.56 4.59
C ILE A 47 21.35 -8.21 5.30
N LEU A 48 22.16 -7.95 6.33
CA LEU A 48 22.18 -6.65 7.02
C LEU A 48 22.64 -5.51 6.11
N ASP A 49 23.65 -5.76 5.27
CA ASP A 49 24.15 -4.77 4.32
C ASP A 49 23.09 -4.45 3.24
N ILE A 50 22.43 -5.48 2.70
CA ILE A 50 21.29 -5.32 1.77
C ILE A 50 20.19 -4.48 2.45
N ALA A 51 19.80 -4.82 3.68
CA ALA A 51 18.80 -4.06 4.43
C ALA A 51 19.23 -2.59 4.60
N GLY A 52 20.50 -2.35 4.90
CA GLY A 52 21.09 -1.00 5.03
C GLY A 52 20.99 -0.17 3.76
N VAL A 53 21.32 -0.75 2.59
CA VAL A 53 21.21 -0.07 1.28
C VAL A 53 19.77 0.37 1.02
N PHE A 54 18.80 -0.49 1.34
CA PHE A 54 17.38 -0.18 1.18
C PHE A 54 16.83 0.72 2.29
N ARG A 55 17.64 1.09 3.28
CA ARG A 55 17.20 1.79 4.50
C ARG A 55 16.06 1.06 5.19
N ALA A 56 16.06 -0.27 5.11
CA ALA A 56 15.16 -1.14 5.83
C ALA A 56 15.64 -1.24 7.29
N ARG A 57 14.71 -1.46 8.21
CA ARG A 57 14.97 -1.62 9.63
C ARG A 57 14.90 -3.09 10.00
N VAL A 58 15.88 -3.61 10.72
CA VAL A 58 15.77 -4.95 11.31
C VAL A 58 14.86 -4.84 12.53
N VAL A 59 13.75 -5.57 12.52
CA VAL A 59 12.75 -5.55 13.60
C VAL A 59 12.78 -6.82 14.46
N ASP A 60 13.38 -7.89 13.94
CA ASP A 60 13.61 -9.13 14.69
C ASP A 60 14.87 -9.83 14.16
N LEU A 61 15.61 -10.47 15.07
CA LEU A 61 16.84 -11.17 14.76
C LEU A 61 16.99 -12.39 15.68
N THR A 62 17.13 -13.56 15.06
CA THR A 62 17.34 -14.84 15.74
C THR A 62 18.58 -15.54 15.15
N PRO A 63 19.06 -16.65 15.74
CA PRO A 63 20.17 -17.41 15.17
C PRO A 63 19.93 -17.95 13.77
N GLU A 64 18.67 -18.17 13.39
CA GLU A 64 18.27 -18.88 12.16
C GLU A 64 17.44 -18.02 11.19
N ALA A 65 16.96 -16.85 11.62
CA ALA A 65 16.09 -15.97 10.85
C ALA A 65 16.29 -14.50 11.21
N LEU A 66 15.96 -13.63 10.26
CA LEU A 66 16.00 -12.18 10.39
C LEU A 66 14.72 -11.61 9.79
N THR A 67 14.09 -10.64 10.45
CA THR A 67 12.94 -9.92 9.91
C THR A 67 13.31 -8.47 9.66
N VAL A 68 13.11 -8.01 8.42
CA VAL A 68 13.27 -6.60 8.03
C VAL A 68 11.92 -5.95 7.80
N GLU A 69 11.84 -4.67 8.15
CA GLU A 69 10.76 -3.76 7.84
C GLU A 69 11.24 -2.74 6.80
N LEU A 70 10.45 -2.55 5.75
CA LEU A 70 10.67 -1.49 4.77
C LEU A 70 9.41 -0.63 4.65
N THR A 71 9.61 0.68 4.64
CA THR A 71 8.59 1.65 4.23
C THR A 71 9.04 2.33 2.95
N GLY A 72 8.25 2.24 1.88
CA GLY A 72 8.63 2.72 0.55
C GLY A 72 7.48 2.72 -0.46
N ASP A 73 7.81 2.91 -1.73
CA ASP A 73 6.91 2.54 -2.83
C ASP A 73 7.00 1.02 -3.11
N GLY A 74 6.04 0.50 -3.88
CA GLY A 74 5.98 -0.93 -4.18
C GLY A 74 7.21 -1.45 -4.95
N GLY A 75 7.80 -0.62 -5.81
CA GLY A 75 8.99 -1.00 -6.59
C GLY A 75 10.22 -1.21 -5.71
N LYS A 76 10.41 -0.36 -4.68
CA LYS A 76 11.47 -0.53 -3.70
C LYS A 76 11.31 -1.81 -2.88
N THR A 77 10.08 -2.15 -2.50
CA THR A 77 9.77 -3.42 -1.82
C THR A 77 10.10 -4.62 -2.70
N ASP A 78 9.68 -4.60 -3.97
CA ASP A 78 9.91 -5.71 -4.89
C ASP A 78 11.41 -5.93 -5.15
N ALA A 79 12.18 -4.85 -5.30
CA ALA A 79 13.63 -4.92 -5.45
C ALA A 79 14.35 -5.47 -4.21
N LEU A 80 13.92 -5.10 -2.99
CA LEU A 80 14.46 -5.69 -1.77
C LEU A 80 14.13 -7.19 -1.69
N LEU A 81 12.88 -7.54 -2.01
CA LEU A 81 12.43 -8.93 -2.00
C LEU A 81 13.27 -9.78 -2.96
N ASP A 82 13.53 -9.30 -4.18
CA ASP A 82 14.31 -10.03 -5.18
C ASP A 82 15.76 -10.30 -4.73
N LEU A 83 16.38 -9.36 -4.00
CA LEU A 83 17.70 -9.56 -3.40
C LEU A 83 17.67 -10.51 -2.20
N LEU A 84 16.56 -10.60 -1.47
CA LEU A 84 16.41 -11.49 -0.32
C LEU A 84 15.96 -12.91 -0.70
N ARG A 85 15.37 -13.11 -1.89
CA ARG A 85 14.91 -14.42 -2.37
C ARG A 85 15.96 -15.54 -2.29
N PRO A 86 17.24 -15.32 -2.69
CA PRO A 86 18.27 -16.37 -2.64
C PRO A 86 18.55 -16.93 -1.24
N TYR A 87 18.31 -16.15 -0.18
CA TYR A 87 18.52 -16.56 1.21
C TYR A 87 17.38 -17.41 1.77
N GLY A 88 16.25 -17.47 1.06
CA GLY A 88 15.05 -18.18 1.50
C GLY A 88 14.13 -17.30 2.34
N VAL A 89 13.22 -16.60 1.67
CA VAL A 89 12.13 -15.85 2.31
C VAL A 89 11.15 -16.84 2.96
N LEU A 90 10.95 -16.70 4.26
CA LEU A 90 10.07 -17.57 5.05
C LEU A 90 8.63 -17.08 5.03
N GLU A 91 8.44 -15.78 5.20
CA GLU A 91 7.12 -15.13 5.13
C GLU A 91 7.26 -13.65 4.79
N MET A 92 6.17 -13.07 4.28
CA MET A 92 6.08 -11.65 3.98
C MET A 92 4.68 -11.15 4.29
N ALA A 93 4.60 -9.96 4.88
CA ALA A 93 3.35 -9.24 5.09
C ALA A 93 3.46 -7.84 4.48
N ARG A 94 2.51 -7.47 3.61
CA ARG A 94 2.44 -6.16 2.96
C ARG A 94 1.14 -5.48 3.33
N THR A 95 1.17 -4.19 3.67
CA THR A 95 -0.06 -3.41 3.92
C THR A 95 -0.84 -3.12 2.64
N GLY A 96 -0.21 -3.28 1.48
CA GLY A 96 -0.66 -2.65 0.25
C GLY A 96 -0.37 -1.15 0.24
N MET A 97 -0.61 -0.53 -0.91
CA MET A 97 -0.38 0.89 -1.12
C MET A 97 -1.39 1.72 -0.33
N VAL A 98 -0.90 2.62 0.51
CA VAL A 98 -1.67 3.73 1.07
C VAL A 98 -1.31 5.00 0.33
N ALA A 99 -2.30 5.87 0.10
CA ALA A 99 -2.10 7.09 -0.66
C ALA A 99 -2.94 8.25 -0.11
N LEU A 100 -2.38 9.46 -0.19
CA LEU A 100 -3.06 10.72 0.09
C LEU A 100 -2.67 11.74 -0.98
N ASP A 101 -3.55 12.71 -1.22
CA ASP A 101 -3.20 13.87 -2.03
C ASP A 101 -2.00 14.63 -1.44
N ARG A 102 -1.24 15.29 -2.30
CA ARG A 102 -0.19 16.23 -1.91
C ARG A 102 -0.78 17.59 -1.56
N GLY A 103 -0.11 18.29 -0.65
CA GLY A 103 -0.45 19.66 -0.29
C GLY A 103 -1.70 19.74 0.58
N THR A 104 -2.52 20.76 0.36
CA THR A 104 -3.71 21.04 1.17
C THR A 104 -4.97 20.34 0.68
N ALA A 105 -4.90 19.63 -0.45
CA ALA A 105 -6.04 18.91 -0.98
C ALA A 105 -6.44 17.77 -0.04
N SER A 106 -7.74 17.68 0.25
CA SER A 106 -8.30 16.67 1.12
C SER A 106 -9.46 15.97 0.43
N ILE A 107 -9.78 14.75 0.88
CA ILE A 107 -10.99 14.05 0.47
C ILE A 107 -12.26 14.82 0.85
N SER A 108 -12.21 15.68 1.88
CA SER A 108 -13.31 16.56 2.26
C SER A 108 -13.72 17.52 1.15
N ASP A 109 -12.76 17.99 0.34
CA ASP A 109 -12.97 19.05 -0.65
C ASP A 109 -13.59 18.53 -1.95
N THR A 110 -13.62 17.21 -2.13
CA THR A 110 -14.18 16.58 -3.33
C THR A 110 -15.71 16.71 -3.31
N PRO A 111 -16.38 17.20 -4.37
CA PRO A 111 -17.85 17.24 -4.38
C PRO A 111 -18.43 15.83 -4.19
N TYR A 112 -19.56 15.72 -3.47
CA TYR A 112 -20.27 14.44 -3.37
C TYR A 112 -21.04 14.20 -4.67
N GLU A 113 -20.41 13.53 -5.63
CA GLU A 113 -21.10 13.11 -6.86
C GLU A 113 -21.83 11.78 -6.63
N PHE A 114 -23.03 11.87 -6.06
CA PHE A 114 -23.98 10.75 -6.10
C PHE A 114 -25.09 11.09 -7.10
N ASN A 115 -24.75 11.02 -8.39
CA ASN A 115 -25.75 11.13 -9.46
C ASN A 115 -26.52 9.80 -9.53
N ALA A 116 -27.53 9.65 -8.68
CA ALA A 116 -28.65 8.77 -8.92
C ALA A 116 -29.70 9.56 -9.72
N ASP A 117 -29.85 9.21 -10.99
CA ASP A 117 -30.94 9.55 -11.90
C ASP A 117 -31.26 11.02 -12.19
N ASN A 118 -30.82 11.46 -13.37
CA ASN A 118 -31.57 12.42 -14.15
C ASN A 118 -32.62 11.64 -14.97
N SER A 119 -33.73 11.27 -14.34
CA SER A 119 -34.98 10.91 -15.03
C SER A 119 -36.19 11.24 -14.15
N SER A 120 -36.81 12.36 -14.50
CA SER A 120 -38.22 12.72 -14.30
C SER A 120 -39.10 11.73 -13.50
N GLY A 121 -39.57 12.13 -12.32
CA GLY A 121 -40.65 11.44 -11.62
C GLY A 121 -41.08 12.12 -10.32
N LYS A 122 -42.30 12.68 -10.30
CA LYS A 122 -43.00 13.23 -9.13
C LYS A 122 -43.33 12.16 -8.08
N GLY A 123 -43.47 12.59 -6.81
CA GLY A 123 -44.15 11.90 -5.69
C GLY A 123 -43.23 11.80 -4.47
N GLY A 124 -43.48 12.49 -3.35
CA GLY A 124 -44.50 12.13 -2.34
C GLY A 124 -44.05 10.84 -1.64
N TYR A 125 -43.65 10.78 -0.37
CA TYR A 125 -44.09 11.47 0.84
C TYR A 125 -42.89 11.73 1.76
#